data_AF-A0A7S4WFP6-F1
#
_entry.id   AF-A0A7S4WFP6-F1
#
_cell.length_a   1.000
_cell.length_b   1.000
_cell.length_c   1.000
_cell.angle_alpha   90.00
_cell.angle_beta   90.00
_cell.angle_gamma   90.00
#
_symmetry.space_group_name_H-M   'P 1'
#
loop_
_entity.id
_entity.type
_entity.pdbx_description
1 polymer ?
#
loop_
_entity_poly.entity_id
_entity_poly.type
_entity_poly.pdbx_seq_one_letter_code
_entity_poly.pdbx_strand_id
1 'polypeptide(L)'
;RQLTLRISVRVISISIKAMKSKIFTLLDVAFLGLLVAPRICAFSPLKRTTVSSPTRLHSYLDSLSGLGTPSPVNFFADDDTTTTSAVSSTGFQHIPVLSLDQADVISSAAVTICQRNGFNPVTVIVLDQSGSPIVSKRMDGCSPVGVTDFAMAKAYSCIVNKYPSRAFRDRYTAEPNQAAKFCQMTAMVDISQGKMAPFPGGILLTTADGQIVGAVGVSGAAGDEDEYCAIQGVREANVAGLFTVPETHSCATVKDPQ
;
A
#
# COMPACT_ATOMS: atom_id res chain seq x y z
N ARG A 1 -19.26 58.48 22.25
CA ARG A 1 -17.78 58.36 22.26
C ARG A 1 -17.22 57.67 23.50
N GLN A 2 -17.64 58.00 24.73
CA GLN A 2 -17.12 57.35 25.95
C GLN A 2 -17.57 55.88 26.14
N LEU A 3 -18.78 55.51 25.70
CA LEU A 3 -19.29 54.14 25.83
C LEU A 3 -18.58 53.14 24.91
N THR A 4 -18.24 53.57 23.69
CA THR A 4 -17.54 52.76 22.69
C THR A 4 -16.11 52.43 23.12
N LEU A 5 -15.43 53.37 23.80
CA LEU A 5 -14.07 53.16 24.32
C LEU A 5 -14.04 52.11 25.45
N ARG A 6 -15.05 52.09 26.33
CA ARG A 6 -15.14 51.14 27.46
C ARG A 6 -15.39 49.70 27.01
N ILE A 7 -16.09 49.51 25.88
CA ILE A 7 -16.34 48.18 25.30
C ILE A 7 -15.04 47.64 24.67
N SER A 8 -14.30 48.44 23.90
CA SER A 8 -13.02 48.02 23.32
C SER A 8 -11.98 47.60 24.37
N VAL A 9 -11.87 48.33 25.49
CA VAL A 9 -10.91 47.98 26.56
C VAL A 9 -11.30 46.66 27.25
N ARG A 10 -12.60 46.40 27.44
CA ARG A 10 -13.08 45.12 28.00
C ARG A 10 -12.82 43.94 27.06
N VAL A 11 -13.03 44.11 25.76
CA VAL A 11 -12.76 43.05 24.76
C VAL A 11 -11.26 42.72 24.71
N ILE A 12 -10.39 43.73 24.74
CA ILE A 12 -8.93 43.55 24.77
C ILE A 12 -8.51 42.83 26.07
N SER A 13 -9.06 43.21 27.22
CA SER A 13 -8.74 42.56 28.49
C SER A 13 -9.16 41.09 28.55
N ILE A 14 -10.31 40.72 27.95
CA ILE A 14 -10.77 39.33 27.87
C ILE A 14 -9.85 38.52 26.95
N SER A 15 -9.45 39.10 25.82
CA SER A 15 -8.57 38.44 24.85
C SER A 15 -7.16 38.17 25.43
N ILE A 16 -6.62 39.10 26.22
CA ILE A 16 -5.33 38.91 26.93
C ILE A 16 -5.44 37.82 27.99
N LYS A 17 -6.57 37.75 28.71
CA LYS A 17 -6.80 36.72 29.75
C LYS A 17 -6.93 35.32 29.14
N ALA A 18 -7.62 35.20 28.00
CA ALA A 18 -7.72 33.95 27.24
C ALA A 18 -6.37 33.51 26.65
N MET A 19 -5.54 34.45 26.20
CA MET A 19 -4.20 34.16 25.66
C MET A 19 -3.25 33.65 26.76
N LYS A 20 -3.28 34.24 27.95
CA LYS A 20 -2.48 33.79 29.10
C LYS A 20 -2.85 32.37 29.56
N SER A 21 -4.13 32.03 29.54
CA SER A 21 -4.60 30.67 29.88
C SER A 21 -4.09 29.62 28.89
N LYS A 22 -4.14 29.93 27.57
CA LYS A 22 -3.65 29.01 26.53
C LYS A 22 -2.14 28.79 26.57
N ILE A 23 -1.38 29.85 26.88
CA ILE A 23 0.08 29.78 27.06
C ILE A 23 0.47 28.95 28.29
N PHE A 24 -0.29 29.05 29.39
CA PHE A 24 -0.03 28.23 30.59
C PHE A 24 -0.26 26.73 30.31
N THR A 25 -1.34 26.38 29.61
CA THR A 25 -1.59 24.99 29.22
C THR A 25 -0.57 24.44 28.22
N LEU A 26 0.01 25.27 27.35
CA LEU A 26 1.07 24.84 26.43
C LEU A 26 2.41 24.62 27.15
N LEU A 27 2.70 25.41 28.19
CA LEU A 27 3.89 25.19 29.03
C LEU A 27 3.79 23.91 29.87
N ASP A 28 2.61 23.57 30.39
CA ASP A 28 2.40 22.32 31.14
C ASP A 28 2.51 21.07 30.25
N VAL A 29 2.03 21.12 29.00
CA VAL A 29 2.17 20.00 28.05
C VAL A 29 3.62 19.84 27.59
N ALA A 30 4.37 20.96 27.46
CA ALA A 30 5.81 20.91 27.17
C ALA A 30 6.64 20.38 28.36
N PHE A 31 6.24 20.68 29.60
CA PHE A 31 6.92 20.17 30.79
C PHE A 31 6.64 18.68 31.04
N LEU A 32 5.46 18.18 30.63
CA LEU A 32 5.13 16.75 30.67
C LEU A 32 5.80 15.95 29.54
N GLY A 33 6.10 16.60 28.41
CA GLY A 33 6.83 16.00 27.28
C GLY A 33 8.35 15.85 27.51
N LEU A 34 8.92 16.55 28.48
CA LEU A 34 10.36 16.49 28.78
C LEU A 34 10.76 15.39 29.78
N LEU A 35 9.78 14.67 30.36
CA LEU A 35 10.01 13.61 31.36
C LEU A 35 9.99 12.19 30.77
N VAL A 36 9.81 12.03 29.46
CA VAL A 36 9.89 10.72 28.77
C VAL A 36 10.89 10.81 27.62
N ALA A 37 12.18 10.86 27.97
CA ALA A 37 13.26 10.61 27.02
C ALA A 37 13.52 9.10 26.91
N PRO A 38 13.60 8.51 25.70
CA PRO A 38 14.07 7.14 25.53
C PRO A 38 15.59 7.09 25.74
N ARG A 39 16.03 6.27 26.69
CA ARG A 39 17.45 5.89 26.85
C ARG A 39 17.93 5.11 25.63
N ILE A 40 18.63 5.78 24.72
CA ILE A 40 19.55 5.13 23.78
C ILE A 40 20.89 5.85 23.88
N CYS A 41 21.88 5.15 24.44
CA CYS A 41 23.31 5.13 24.07
C CYS A 41 24.15 4.71 25.28
N ALA A 42 24.58 3.45 25.28
CA ALA A 42 25.81 3.04 25.94
C ALA A 42 26.49 1.99 25.05
N PHE A 43 27.22 2.49 24.07
CA PHE A 43 28.28 1.78 23.38
C PHE A 43 29.38 1.48 24.41
N SER A 44 29.81 0.23 24.55
CA SER A 44 31.02 -0.13 25.30
C SER A 44 31.61 -1.44 24.77
N PRO A 45 32.94 -1.60 24.88
CA PRO A 45 33.78 -2.14 23.82
C PRO A 45 34.06 -3.65 23.95
N LEU A 46 34.57 -4.22 22.86
CA LEU A 46 35.20 -5.55 22.82
C LEU A 46 36.14 -5.75 24.02
N LYS A 47 35.88 -6.78 24.82
CA LYS A 47 36.88 -7.41 25.67
C LYS A 47 37.13 -8.84 25.20
N ARG A 48 38.25 -8.95 24.51
CA ARG A 48 39.03 -10.17 24.27
C ARG A 48 39.38 -10.80 25.62
N THR A 49 38.83 -11.99 25.90
CA THR A 49 39.35 -12.87 26.95
C THR A 49 39.95 -14.09 26.27
N THR A 50 41.28 -14.09 26.25
CA THR A 50 42.13 -15.24 26.03
C THR A 50 41.85 -16.31 27.08
N VAL A 51 41.48 -17.52 26.65
CA VAL A 51 41.70 -18.74 27.43
C VAL A 51 42.43 -19.75 26.56
N SER A 52 43.51 -20.23 27.14
CA SER A 52 44.49 -21.26 26.78
C SER A 52 44.03 -22.41 25.86
N SER A 53 44.96 -22.75 24.97
CA SER A 53 45.17 -23.98 24.18
C SER A 53 45.14 -25.32 24.97
N PRO A 54 45.48 -26.47 24.37
CA PRO A 54 44.78 -27.23 23.32
C PRO A 54 44.66 -28.72 23.70
N THR A 55 43.48 -29.37 23.71
CA THR A 55 43.40 -30.87 23.65
C THR A 55 41.94 -31.34 23.66
N ARG A 56 41.41 -31.72 22.49
CA ARG A 56 40.43 -32.81 22.28
C ARG A 56 39.98 -32.80 20.82
N LEU A 57 40.85 -33.29 19.94
CA LEU A 57 40.50 -33.71 18.57
C LEU A 57 41.06 -35.11 18.33
N HIS A 58 40.86 -36.02 19.30
CA HIS A 58 41.36 -37.40 19.22
C HIS A 58 40.32 -38.41 19.71
N SER A 59 39.05 -38.21 19.33
CA SER A 59 38.01 -39.22 19.57
C SER A 59 36.99 -39.32 18.43
N TYR A 60 37.34 -38.82 17.23
CA TYR A 60 36.46 -38.90 16.04
C TYR A 60 37.10 -39.68 14.88
N LEU A 61 38.40 -40.01 14.97
CA LEU A 61 39.14 -40.72 13.93
C LEU A 61 39.38 -42.22 14.20
N ASP A 62 38.94 -42.73 15.36
CA ASP A 62 38.97 -44.17 15.67
C ASP A 62 37.67 -44.90 15.28
N SER A 63 36.71 -44.20 14.67
CA SER A 63 35.42 -44.78 14.25
C SER A 63 35.36 -45.11 12.75
N LEU A 64 36.45 -44.91 12.00
CA LEU A 64 36.50 -45.06 10.54
C LEU A 64 37.56 -46.07 10.05
N SER A 65 37.89 -47.07 10.87
CA SER A 65 38.91 -48.09 10.55
C SER A 65 38.34 -49.51 10.44
N GLY A 66 37.09 -49.65 10.01
CA GLY A 66 36.55 -50.97 9.72
C GLY A 66 35.22 -50.92 8.98
N LEU A 67 35.27 -50.96 7.65
CA LEU A 67 34.32 -51.66 6.77
C LEU A 67 34.85 -51.57 5.33
N GLY A 68 34.88 -52.73 4.66
CA GLY A 68 35.66 -52.99 3.46
C GLY A 68 35.27 -52.20 2.21
N THR A 69 36.19 -52.25 1.24
CA THR A 69 36.07 -51.65 -0.09
C THR A 69 34.82 -52.12 -0.83
N PRO A 70 33.91 -51.22 -1.27
CA PRO A 70 32.93 -51.58 -2.27
C PRO A 70 33.58 -51.55 -3.66
N SER A 71 33.36 -52.62 -4.42
CA SER A 71 33.65 -52.75 -5.85
C SER A 71 32.95 -51.65 -6.68
N PRO A 72 33.45 -51.33 -7.89
CA PRO A 72 32.83 -50.35 -8.75
C PRO A 72 31.48 -50.88 -9.23
N VAL A 73 30.40 -50.25 -8.78
CA VAL A 73 29.06 -50.45 -9.34
C VAL A 73 28.98 -49.69 -10.67
N ASN A 74 28.80 -50.45 -11.75
CA ASN A 74 28.56 -49.94 -13.09
C ASN A 74 27.35 -49.00 -13.09
N PHE A 75 27.58 -47.72 -13.43
CA PHE A 75 26.54 -46.69 -13.54
C PHE A 75 25.74 -46.76 -14.86
N PHE A 76 25.97 -47.82 -15.66
CA PHE A 76 25.27 -48.08 -16.90
C PHE A 76 24.65 -49.47 -16.82
N ALA A 77 23.43 -49.54 -16.32
CA ALA A 77 22.54 -50.67 -16.53
C ALA A 77 21.17 -50.09 -16.88
N ASP A 78 20.68 -50.50 -18.03
CA ASP A 78 19.45 -50.07 -18.67
C ASP A 78 18.23 -50.27 -17.75
N ASP A 79 17.40 -49.22 -17.63
CA ASP A 79 15.98 -49.39 -17.36
C ASP A 79 15.20 -48.60 -18.42
N ASP A 80 14.89 -49.33 -19.49
CA ASP A 80 14.07 -48.92 -20.61
C ASP A 80 12.59 -48.99 -20.18
N THR A 81 12.19 -48.07 -19.29
CA THR A 81 10.77 -47.79 -19.03
C THR A 81 10.45 -46.38 -19.50
N THR A 82 10.07 -46.31 -20.78
CA THR A 82 9.56 -45.13 -21.47
C THR A 82 8.23 -44.69 -20.85
N THR A 83 8.27 -44.10 -19.66
CA THR A 83 7.24 -43.14 -19.25
C THR A 83 7.61 -41.82 -19.89
N THR A 84 7.21 -41.65 -21.15
CA THR A 84 7.15 -40.33 -21.80
C THR A 84 6.07 -39.52 -21.08
N SER A 85 6.37 -39.03 -19.88
CA SER A 85 5.72 -37.87 -19.33
C SER A 85 6.04 -36.74 -20.29
N ALA A 86 5.11 -36.48 -21.21
CA ALA A 86 5.17 -35.38 -22.14
C ALA A 86 5.49 -34.12 -21.32
N VAL A 87 6.71 -33.62 -21.47
CA VAL A 87 7.02 -32.23 -21.15
C VAL A 87 6.18 -31.45 -22.14
N SER A 88 4.96 -31.11 -21.72
CA SER A 88 4.07 -30.24 -22.45
C SER A 88 4.88 -28.97 -22.68
N SER A 89 5.26 -28.74 -23.94
CA SER A 89 5.94 -27.53 -24.36
C SER A 89 5.12 -26.38 -23.80
N THR A 90 5.67 -25.68 -22.82
CA THR A 90 5.07 -24.49 -22.22
C THR A 90 4.95 -23.46 -23.32
N GLY A 91 3.83 -23.51 -24.04
CA GLY A 91 3.44 -22.49 -24.99
C GLY A 91 3.48 -21.14 -24.29
N PHE A 92 3.86 -20.11 -25.02
CA PHE A 92 3.83 -18.74 -24.56
C PHE A 92 2.42 -18.44 -24.02
N GLN A 93 2.30 -18.31 -22.70
CA GLN A 93 1.00 -18.06 -22.07
C GLN A 93 0.52 -16.68 -22.52
N HIS A 94 -0.67 -16.61 -23.11
CA HIS A 94 -1.27 -15.33 -23.49
C HIS A 94 -1.75 -14.62 -22.23
N ILE A 95 -0.93 -13.72 -21.70
CA ILE A 95 -1.30 -12.88 -20.56
C ILE A 95 -2.29 -11.82 -21.08
N PRO A 96 -3.50 -11.70 -20.50
CA PRO A 96 -4.44 -10.66 -20.87
C PRO A 96 -3.84 -9.28 -20.55
N VAL A 97 -3.81 -8.40 -21.54
CA VAL A 97 -3.23 -7.06 -21.46
C VAL A 97 -4.33 -6.01 -21.56
N LEU A 98 -4.26 -4.99 -20.71
CA LEU A 98 -5.11 -3.81 -20.79
C LEU A 98 -4.63 -2.91 -21.94
N SER A 99 -5.47 -2.68 -22.95
CA SER A 99 -5.11 -1.79 -24.06
C SER A 99 -5.18 -0.31 -23.69
N LEU A 100 -4.48 0.54 -24.44
CA LEU A 100 -4.55 2.00 -24.29
C LEU A 100 -5.99 2.52 -24.43
N ASP A 101 -6.71 2.06 -25.46
CA ASP A 101 -8.08 2.48 -25.71
C ASP A 101 -9.02 2.12 -24.54
N GLN A 102 -8.86 0.90 -24.00
CA GLN A 102 -9.63 0.48 -22.82
C GLN A 102 -9.31 1.35 -21.60
N ALA A 103 -8.02 1.63 -21.35
CA ALA A 103 -7.59 2.49 -20.26
C ALA A 103 -8.10 3.94 -20.43
N ASP A 104 -8.13 4.46 -21.65
CA ASP A 104 -8.63 5.80 -21.94
C ASP A 104 -10.15 5.91 -21.70
N VAL A 105 -10.92 4.94 -22.18
CA VAL A 105 -12.38 4.88 -21.96
C VAL A 105 -12.70 4.77 -20.47
N ILE A 106 -12.02 3.89 -19.72
CA ILE A 106 -12.22 3.73 -18.27
C ILE A 106 -11.93 5.05 -17.53
N SER A 107 -10.81 5.70 -17.84
CA SER A 107 -10.44 6.95 -17.18
C SER A 107 -11.37 8.12 -17.55
N SER A 108 -11.83 8.20 -18.81
CA SER A 108 -12.85 9.17 -19.25
C SER A 108 -14.17 8.98 -18.51
N ALA A 109 -14.62 7.73 -18.36
CA ALA A 109 -15.84 7.41 -17.66
C ALA A 109 -15.73 7.81 -16.18
N ALA A 110 -14.62 7.49 -15.50
CA ALA A 110 -14.40 7.89 -14.11
C ALA A 110 -14.44 9.42 -13.91
N VAL A 111 -13.85 10.20 -14.83
CA VAL A 111 -13.94 11.68 -14.80
C VAL A 111 -15.38 12.14 -14.99
N THR A 112 -16.12 11.53 -15.92
CA THR A 112 -17.54 11.85 -16.18
C THR A 112 -18.39 11.56 -14.94
N ILE A 113 -18.17 10.43 -14.26
CA ILE A 113 -18.83 10.08 -13.01
C ILE A 113 -18.56 11.12 -11.93
N CYS A 114 -17.30 11.54 -11.77
CA CYS A 114 -16.92 12.56 -10.80
C CYS A 114 -17.69 13.87 -11.05
N GLN A 115 -17.74 14.32 -12.30
CA GLN A 115 -18.45 15.53 -12.69
C GLN A 115 -19.97 15.39 -12.48
N ARG A 116 -20.56 14.27 -12.89
CA ARG A 116 -22.00 14.01 -12.78
C ARG A 116 -22.50 14.04 -11.35
N ASN A 117 -21.68 13.58 -10.39
CA ASN A 117 -22.02 13.57 -8.97
C ASN A 117 -21.64 14.87 -8.24
N GLY A 118 -21.00 15.83 -8.93
CA GLY A 118 -20.59 17.09 -8.32
C GLY A 118 -19.51 16.94 -7.25
N PHE A 119 -18.68 15.90 -7.35
CA PHE A 119 -17.56 15.72 -6.43
C PHE A 119 -16.44 16.73 -6.71
N ASN A 120 -15.53 16.87 -5.75
CA ASN A 120 -14.33 17.69 -5.93
C ASN A 120 -13.49 17.16 -7.11
N PRO A 121 -12.81 18.03 -7.88
CA PRO A 121 -12.05 17.59 -9.04
C PRO A 121 -10.94 16.60 -8.70
N VAL A 122 -10.88 15.49 -9.44
CA VAL A 122 -9.95 14.37 -9.20
C VAL A 122 -8.88 14.22 -10.28
N THR A 123 -7.84 13.46 -9.95
CA THR A 123 -6.93 12.82 -10.91
C THR A 123 -7.23 11.34 -10.95
N VAL A 124 -7.31 10.79 -12.16
CA VAL A 124 -7.48 9.35 -12.46
C VAL A 124 -6.21 8.84 -13.12
N ILE A 125 -5.66 7.74 -12.61
CA ILE A 125 -4.49 7.05 -13.17
C ILE A 125 -4.85 5.58 -13.41
N VAL A 126 -4.51 5.08 -14.59
CA VAL A 126 -4.69 3.67 -14.96
C VAL A 126 -3.32 3.05 -15.17
N LEU A 127 -3.06 1.94 -14.47
CA LEU A 127 -1.81 1.17 -14.54
C LEU A 127 -2.04 -0.16 -15.25
N ASP A 128 -1.01 -0.63 -15.94
CA ASP A 128 -0.92 -2.01 -16.40
C ASP A 128 -0.61 -2.99 -15.26
N GLN A 129 -0.52 -4.28 -15.58
CA GLN A 129 -0.16 -5.33 -14.62
C GLN A 129 1.26 -5.17 -14.02
N SER A 130 2.17 -4.48 -14.73
CA SER A 130 3.53 -4.21 -14.27
C SER A 130 3.61 -3.04 -13.28
N GLY A 131 2.53 -2.28 -13.13
CA GLY A 131 2.48 -1.06 -12.33
C GLY A 131 2.93 0.19 -13.07
N SER A 132 3.05 0.12 -14.41
CA SER A 132 3.41 1.24 -15.27
C SER A 132 2.14 2.01 -15.69
N PRO A 133 2.16 3.35 -15.68
CA PRO A 133 1.01 4.15 -16.08
C PRO A 133 0.75 4.07 -17.58
N ILE A 134 -0.48 3.73 -17.95
CA ILE A 134 -0.97 3.77 -19.34
C ILE A 134 -1.64 5.12 -19.61
N VAL A 135 -2.53 5.56 -18.70
CA VAL A 135 -3.28 6.81 -18.83
C VAL A 135 -3.28 7.58 -17.51
N SER A 136 -3.16 8.91 -17.61
CA SER A 136 -3.30 9.84 -16.49
C SER A 136 -4.18 11.02 -16.92
N LYS A 137 -5.28 11.25 -16.21
CA LYS A 137 -6.22 12.35 -16.46
C LYS A 137 -6.40 13.15 -15.19
N ARG A 138 -6.05 14.43 -15.24
CA ARG A 138 -6.21 15.37 -14.14
C ARG A 138 -7.28 16.39 -14.49
N MET A 139 -8.33 16.48 -13.67
CA MET A 139 -9.39 17.47 -13.86
C MET A 139 -8.91 18.88 -13.56
N ASP A 140 -9.51 19.85 -14.23
CA ASP A 140 -9.34 21.27 -13.92
C ASP A 140 -9.82 21.57 -12.50
N GLY A 141 -9.11 22.46 -11.79
CA GLY A 141 -9.42 22.81 -10.41
C GLY A 141 -9.04 21.75 -9.36
N CYS A 142 -8.39 20.66 -9.76
CA CYS A 142 -7.87 19.67 -8.82
C CYS A 142 -6.81 20.30 -7.89
N SER A 143 -6.82 19.91 -6.61
CA SER A 143 -5.87 20.45 -5.63
C SER A 143 -4.42 20.28 -6.11
N PRO A 144 -3.57 21.33 -6.02
CA PRO A 144 -2.30 21.37 -6.75
C PRO A 144 -1.20 20.45 -6.21
N VAL A 145 -1.22 20.05 -4.94
CA VAL A 145 -0.08 19.33 -4.34
C VAL A 145 -0.43 17.86 -4.07
N GLY A 146 0.34 16.95 -4.67
CA GLY A 146 0.35 15.52 -4.34
C GLY A 146 -0.81 14.67 -4.85
N VAL A 147 -1.90 15.26 -5.37
CA VAL A 147 -3.09 14.48 -5.77
C VAL A 147 -2.79 13.44 -6.85
N THR A 148 -2.00 13.80 -7.86
CA THR A 148 -1.55 12.88 -8.91
C THR A 148 -0.71 11.74 -8.32
N ASP A 149 0.20 12.05 -7.39
CA ASP A 149 1.03 11.05 -6.73
C ASP A 149 0.20 10.13 -5.83
N PHE A 150 -0.84 10.65 -5.17
CA PHE A 150 -1.77 9.86 -4.37
C PHE A 150 -2.61 8.93 -5.25
N ALA A 151 -3.10 9.39 -6.40
CA ALA A 151 -3.80 8.53 -7.35
C ALA A 151 -2.89 7.39 -7.84
N MET A 152 -1.63 7.72 -8.18
CA MET A 152 -0.62 6.75 -8.58
C MET A 152 -0.36 5.73 -7.47
N ALA A 153 -0.17 6.21 -6.24
CA ALA A 153 0.14 5.35 -5.09
C ALA A 153 -1.02 4.42 -4.71
N LYS A 154 -2.27 4.88 -4.84
CA LYS A 154 -3.47 4.05 -4.64
C LYS A 154 -3.56 2.93 -5.69
N ALA A 155 -3.32 3.24 -6.96
CA ALA A 155 -3.30 2.23 -8.03
C ALA A 155 -2.13 1.25 -7.87
N TYR A 156 -0.94 1.76 -7.58
CA TYR A 156 0.27 0.96 -7.38
C TYR A 156 0.13 0.01 -6.18
N SER A 157 -0.47 0.48 -5.08
CA SER A 157 -0.84 -0.38 -3.95
C SER A 157 -1.68 -1.58 -4.37
N CYS A 158 -2.60 -1.41 -5.31
CA CYS A 158 -3.43 -2.50 -5.80
C CYS A 158 -2.59 -3.55 -6.56
N ILE A 159 -1.70 -3.11 -7.43
CA ILE A 159 -0.82 -4.00 -8.20
C ILE A 159 0.15 -4.76 -7.29
N VAL A 160 0.75 -4.10 -6.31
CA VAL A 160 1.71 -4.73 -5.39
C VAL A 160 1.01 -5.74 -4.49
N ASN A 161 -0.12 -5.36 -3.91
CA ASN A 161 -0.81 -6.18 -2.92
C ASN A 161 -1.71 -7.26 -3.54
N LYS A 162 -2.13 -7.10 -4.80
CA LYS A 162 -3.12 -7.96 -5.46
C LYS A 162 -4.50 -7.93 -4.77
N TYR A 163 -4.82 -6.82 -4.11
CA TYR A 163 -6.15 -6.49 -3.59
C TYR A 163 -6.33 -4.95 -3.51
N PRO A 164 -7.56 -4.44 -3.36
CA PRO A 164 -7.84 -2.99 -3.41
C PRO A 164 -7.15 -2.18 -2.33
N SER A 165 -6.90 -0.89 -2.58
CA SER A 165 -6.20 -0.02 -1.63
C SER A 165 -6.96 0.19 -0.32
N ARG A 166 -8.30 0.13 -0.33
CA ARG A 166 -9.14 0.08 0.87
C ARG A 166 -8.86 -1.18 1.69
N ALA A 167 -8.85 -2.34 1.05
CA ALA A 167 -8.56 -3.60 1.72
C ALA A 167 -7.12 -3.62 2.30
N PHE A 168 -6.19 -2.87 1.69
CA PHE A 168 -4.86 -2.65 2.24
C PHE A 168 -4.87 -1.88 3.55
N ARG A 169 -5.72 -0.87 3.71
CA ARG A 169 -5.93 -0.24 5.02
C ARG A 169 -6.57 -1.23 5.98
N ASP A 170 -7.71 -1.81 5.60
CA ASP A 170 -8.60 -2.51 6.50
C ASP A 170 -7.94 -3.75 7.13
N ARG A 171 -7.12 -4.50 6.37
CA ARG A 171 -6.39 -5.67 6.88
C ARG A 171 -5.44 -5.36 8.05
N TYR A 172 -4.96 -4.12 8.12
CA TYR A 172 -3.99 -3.69 9.13
C TYR A 172 -4.62 -2.79 10.22
N THR A 173 -5.89 -2.40 10.05
CA THR A 173 -6.62 -1.52 10.99
C THR A 173 -7.94 -2.08 11.51
N ALA A 174 -8.38 -3.27 11.06
CA ALA A 174 -9.70 -3.82 11.41
C ALA A 174 -9.92 -4.04 12.91
N GLU A 175 -8.86 -4.43 13.63
CA GLU A 175 -8.96 -4.81 15.03
C GLU A 175 -8.29 -3.78 15.94
N PRO A 176 -8.93 -3.38 17.06
CA PRO A 176 -8.31 -2.53 18.05
C PRO A 176 -7.06 -3.21 18.66
N ASN A 177 -6.06 -2.41 19.06
CA ASN A 177 -4.82 -2.85 19.72
C ASN A 177 -3.81 -3.64 18.85
N GLN A 178 -3.91 -3.59 17.52
CA GLN A 178 -2.91 -4.20 16.62
C GLN A 178 -1.82 -3.22 16.17
N ALA A 179 -1.14 -2.57 17.14
CA ALA A 179 -0.06 -1.63 16.85
C ALA A 179 1.05 -2.25 15.95
N ALA A 180 1.34 -3.54 16.12
CA ALA A 180 2.31 -4.25 15.29
C ALA A 180 1.92 -4.28 13.79
N LYS A 181 0.63 -4.51 13.47
CA LYS A 181 0.16 -4.50 12.07
C LYS A 181 0.18 -3.09 11.51
N PHE A 182 -0.24 -2.10 12.28
CA PHE A 182 -0.13 -0.71 11.84
C PHE A 182 1.32 -0.33 11.52
N CYS A 183 2.28 -0.67 12.39
CA CYS A 183 3.70 -0.46 12.14
C CYS A 183 4.19 -1.20 10.88
N GLN A 184 3.70 -2.41 10.62
CA GLN A 184 4.02 -3.15 9.40
C GLN A 184 3.50 -2.42 8.15
N MET A 185 2.26 -1.96 8.15
CA MET A 185 1.68 -1.20 7.04
C MET A 185 2.49 0.07 6.75
N THR A 186 2.84 0.84 7.80
CA THR A 186 3.65 2.05 7.64
C THR A 186 5.06 1.73 7.14
N ALA A 187 5.67 0.63 7.59
CA ALA A 187 6.97 0.19 7.11
C ALA A 187 6.92 -0.24 5.63
N MET A 188 5.85 -0.91 5.18
CA MET A 188 5.66 -1.25 3.77
C MET A 188 5.58 0.00 2.89
N VAL A 189 4.84 1.03 3.35
CA VAL A 189 4.76 2.33 2.65
C VAL A 189 6.14 2.99 2.57
N ASP A 190 6.89 3.02 3.68
CA ASP A 190 8.22 3.64 3.74
C ASP A 190 9.25 2.90 2.86
N ILE A 191 9.31 1.57 2.94
CA ILE A 191 10.18 0.72 2.09
C ILE A 191 9.85 0.90 0.61
N SER A 192 8.58 1.11 0.26
CA SER A 192 8.16 1.40 -1.10
C SER A 192 8.50 2.82 -1.57
N GLN A 193 9.18 3.62 -0.73
CA GLN A 193 9.49 5.03 -0.97
C GLN A 193 8.23 5.89 -1.18
N GLY A 194 7.16 5.58 -0.43
CA GLY A 194 5.89 6.30 -0.52
C GLY A 194 5.06 5.98 -1.77
N LYS A 195 5.44 4.96 -2.56
CA LYS A 195 4.68 4.54 -3.75
C LYS A 195 3.38 3.81 -3.41
N MET A 196 3.13 3.51 -2.14
CA MET A 196 1.92 2.82 -1.68
C MET A 196 1.08 3.74 -0.79
N ALA A 197 -0.23 3.68 -0.96
CA ALA A 197 -1.19 4.46 -0.21
C ALA A 197 -2.34 3.58 0.33
N PRO A 198 -2.43 3.34 1.66
CA PRO A 198 -3.53 2.60 2.28
C PRO A 198 -4.76 3.50 2.47
N PHE A 199 -5.27 4.05 1.37
CA PHE A 199 -6.49 4.87 1.36
C PHE A 199 -7.42 4.40 0.26
N PRO A 200 -8.75 4.51 0.43
CA PRO A 200 -9.69 4.19 -0.64
C PRO A 200 -9.50 5.06 -1.89
N GLY A 201 -9.84 4.50 -3.04
CA GLY A 201 -9.70 5.12 -4.36
C GLY A 201 -8.87 4.31 -5.36
N GLY A 202 -8.21 3.25 -4.92
CA GLY A 202 -7.53 2.28 -5.77
C GLY A 202 -8.32 0.98 -5.92
N ILE A 203 -8.56 0.56 -7.16
CA ILE A 203 -9.23 -0.69 -7.51
C ILE A 203 -8.39 -1.53 -8.47
N LEU A 204 -8.63 -2.83 -8.46
CA LEU A 204 -8.04 -3.77 -9.42
C LEU A 204 -8.95 -3.99 -10.61
N LEU A 205 -8.33 -4.20 -11.76
CA LEU A 205 -8.97 -4.68 -12.97
C LEU A 205 -8.60 -6.14 -13.17
N THR A 206 -9.60 -7.01 -13.31
CA THR A 206 -9.42 -8.44 -13.46
C THR A 206 -10.19 -9.00 -14.65
N THR A 207 -9.73 -10.11 -15.21
CA THR A 207 -10.53 -10.94 -16.13
C THR A 207 -11.58 -11.74 -15.37
N ALA A 208 -12.49 -12.40 -16.10
CA ALA A 208 -13.48 -13.34 -15.54
C ALA A 208 -12.81 -14.46 -14.72
N ASP A 209 -11.61 -14.89 -15.13
CA ASP A 209 -10.83 -15.93 -14.46
C ASP A 209 -10.03 -15.40 -13.25
N GLY A 210 -10.22 -14.13 -12.87
CA GLY A 210 -9.54 -13.50 -11.75
C GLY A 210 -8.10 -13.07 -12.03
N GLN A 211 -7.64 -13.10 -13.28
CA GLN A 211 -6.30 -12.62 -13.63
C GLN A 211 -6.26 -11.10 -13.58
N ILE A 212 -5.30 -10.53 -12.85
CA ILE A 212 -5.13 -9.08 -12.74
C ILE A 212 -4.49 -8.56 -14.02
N VAL A 213 -5.19 -7.65 -14.71
CA VAL A 213 -4.69 -7.00 -15.93
C VAL A 213 -4.14 -5.60 -15.68
N GLY A 214 -4.51 -4.98 -14.55
CA GLY A 214 -4.16 -3.60 -14.24
C GLY A 214 -4.88 -3.08 -13.00
N ALA A 215 -4.78 -1.77 -12.78
CA ALA A 215 -5.42 -1.08 -11.66
C ALA A 215 -5.82 0.33 -12.04
N VAL A 216 -6.83 0.87 -11.36
CA VAL A 216 -7.23 2.28 -11.47
C VAL A 216 -7.08 2.93 -10.11
N GLY A 217 -6.52 4.13 -10.08
CA GLY A 217 -6.39 4.95 -8.89
C GLY A 217 -7.00 6.32 -9.12
N VAL A 218 -7.86 6.74 -8.20
CA VAL A 218 -8.51 8.06 -8.20
C VAL A 218 -8.16 8.80 -6.92
N SER A 219 -7.90 10.09 -7.04
CA SER A 219 -7.62 10.95 -5.90
C SER A 219 -8.04 12.39 -6.15
N GLY A 220 -8.58 13.05 -5.12
CA GLY A 220 -8.88 14.48 -5.14
C GLY A 220 -10.17 14.84 -4.39
N ALA A 221 -11.08 13.87 -4.27
CA ALA A 221 -12.31 13.99 -3.49
C ALA A 221 -12.18 13.24 -2.16
N ALA A 222 -13.29 12.94 -1.48
CA ALA A 222 -13.24 12.03 -0.35
C ALA A 222 -12.85 10.62 -0.83
N GLY A 223 -12.13 9.84 -0.01
CA GLY A 223 -11.63 8.53 -0.45
C GLY A 223 -12.72 7.57 -0.94
N ASP A 224 -13.91 7.59 -0.32
CA ASP A 224 -15.02 6.75 -0.77
C ASP A 224 -15.62 7.24 -2.10
N GLU A 225 -15.59 8.55 -2.38
CA GLU A 225 -16.01 9.15 -3.65
C GLU A 225 -15.01 8.84 -4.77
N ASP A 226 -13.71 8.88 -4.45
CA ASP A 226 -12.64 8.46 -5.36
C ASP A 226 -12.85 6.99 -5.79
N GLU A 227 -13.10 6.09 -4.83
CA GLU A 227 -13.34 4.67 -5.09
C GLU A 227 -14.62 4.45 -5.90
N TYR A 228 -15.69 5.18 -5.57
CA TYR A 228 -16.94 5.16 -6.34
C TYR A 228 -16.70 5.53 -7.81
N CYS A 229 -15.97 6.62 -8.07
CA CYS A 229 -15.65 7.05 -9.43
C CYS A 229 -14.85 5.99 -10.20
N ALA A 230 -13.90 5.34 -9.53
CA ALA A 230 -13.11 4.28 -10.14
C ALA A 230 -14.00 3.08 -10.53
N ILE A 231 -14.83 2.59 -9.61
CA ILE A 231 -15.69 1.41 -9.81
C ILE A 231 -16.73 1.68 -10.90
N GLN A 232 -17.47 2.79 -10.77
CA GLN A 232 -18.50 3.12 -11.73
C GLN A 232 -17.91 3.52 -13.09
N GLY A 233 -16.72 4.11 -13.11
CA GLY A 233 -15.99 4.39 -14.35
C GLY A 233 -15.75 3.11 -15.17
N VAL A 234 -15.30 2.02 -14.53
CA VAL A 234 -15.11 0.74 -15.23
C VAL A 234 -16.44 0.12 -15.65
N ARG A 235 -17.46 0.18 -14.78
CA ARG A 235 -18.80 -0.35 -15.09
C ARG A 235 -19.45 0.37 -16.27
N GLU A 236 -19.42 1.69 -16.30
CA GLU A 236 -20.01 2.49 -17.38
C GLU A 236 -19.15 2.48 -18.65
N ALA A 237 -17.83 2.31 -18.53
CA ALA A 237 -16.97 2.04 -19.67
C ALA A 237 -17.35 0.73 -20.39
N ASN A 238 -17.98 -0.22 -19.67
CA ASN A 238 -18.53 -1.47 -20.19
C ASN A 238 -17.53 -2.22 -21.11
N VAL A 239 -16.27 -2.26 -20.68
CA VAL A 239 -15.21 -2.92 -21.44
C VAL A 239 -15.38 -4.43 -21.29
N ALA A 240 -15.57 -5.11 -22.42
CA ALA A 240 -15.83 -6.55 -22.44
C ALA A 240 -14.70 -7.34 -21.74
N GLY A 241 -15.10 -8.23 -20.82
CA GLY A 241 -14.19 -9.13 -20.12
C GLY A 241 -13.38 -8.52 -18.99
N LEU A 242 -13.64 -7.26 -18.61
CA LEU A 242 -13.03 -6.60 -17.46
C LEU A 242 -14.01 -6.47 -16.30
N PHE A 243 -13.52 -6.80 -15.11
CA PHE A 243 -14.24 -6.71 -13.84
C PHE A 243 -13.43 -5.89 -12.85
N THR A 244 -14.12 -5.31 -11.86
CA THR A 244 -13.47 -4.56 -10.78
C THR A 244 -13.41 -5.37 -9.52
N VAL A 245 -12.31 -5.24 -8.79
CA VAL A 245 -12.23 -5.62 -7.38
C VAL A 245 -11.93 -4.33 -6.59
N PRO A 246 -12.78 -3.93 -5.62
CA PRO A 246 -14.01 -4.59 -5.21
C PRO A 246 -15.12 -4.41 -6.26
N GLU A 247 -16.15 -5.26 -6.19
CA GLU A 247 -17.31 -5.14 -7.07
C GLU A 247 -18.18 -3.96 -6.65
N THR A 248 -18.39 -3.74 -5.35
CA THR A 248 -19.25 -2.69 -4.79
C THR A 248 -18.44 -1.57 -4.13
N HIS A 249 -19.04 -0.39 -3.99
CA HIS A 249 -18.43 0.76 -3.32
C HIS A 249 -18.94 0.95 -1.89
N SER A 250 -18.17 1.64 -1.06
CA SER A 250 -18.59 2.06 0.29
C SER A 250 -19.02 3.54 0.38
N CYS A 251 -19.20 4.23 -0.74
CA CYS A 251 -19.54 5.66 -0.74
C CYS A 251 -20.94 5.94 -0.17
N ALA A 252 -20.99 6.74 0.91
CA ALA A 252 -22.24 7.18 1.54
C ALA A 252 -22.82 8.46 0.92
N THR A 253 -22.02 9.23 0.18
CA THR A 253 -22.46 10.50 -0.44
C THR A 253 -23.41 10.25 -1.62
N VAL A 254 -23.28 9.11 -2.29
CA VAL A 254 -24.16 8.74 -3.41
C VAL A 254 -25.35 7.94 -2.91
N LYS A 255 -26.55 8.34 -3.34
CA LYS A 255 -27.74 7.53 -3.22
C LYS A 255 -27.84 6.66 -4.47
N ASP A 256 -27.49 5.38 -4.37
CA ASP A 256 -27.77 4.47 -5.47
C ASP A 256 -29.28 4.44 -5.73
N PRO A 257 -29.72 4.43 -7.00
CA PRO A 257 -31.11 4.11 -7.29
C PRO A 257 -31.36 2.69 -6.77
N GLN A 258 -32.23 2.57 -5.75
CA GLN A 258 -32.74 1.28 -5.28
C GLN A 258 -33.54 0.57 -6.36
#